data_AF-A0A0F9YJC8-F1
#
_entry.id   AF-A0A0F9YJC8-F1
#
_cell.length_a   1.000
_cell.length_b   1.000
_cell.length_c   1.000
_cell.angle_alpha   90.00
_cell.angle_beta   90.00
_cell.angle_gamma   90.00
#
_symmetry.space_group_name_H-M   'P 1'
#
loop_
_entity.id
_entity.type
_entity.pdbx_description
1 polymer ?
#
loop_
_entity_poly.entity_id
_entity_poly.type
_entity_poly.pdbx_seq_one_letter_code
_entity_poly.pdbx_strand_id
1 'polypeptide(L)'
;MSIEVLNFTHKMLQPNLLPRVEEYIEKRQTSGPLVVELDPTTACNFSCPECINANLLNKGGIEDERLTGLIDEFHDTDVKGIIFIGGGEPLTHKSMPEPIIKAYELGISVGLTTNGSLMPTEETLNSSKFVF
;
A
#
# COMPACT_ATOMS: atom_id res chain seq x y z
N MET A 1 -27.65 11.13 -7.63
CA MET A 1 -26.33 10.98 -6.97
C MET A 1 -25.61 12.31 -7.18
N SER A 2 -25.71 13.21 -6.21
CA SER A 2 -24.97 14.48 -6.26
C SER A 2 -23.49 14.15 -6.23
N ILE A 3 -22.75 14.61 -7.23
CA ILE A 3 -21.29 14.60 -7.17
C ILE A 3 -20.95 15.48 -5.97
N GLU A 4 -20.52 14.89 -4.86
CA GLU A 4 -19.92 15.64 -3.78
C GLU A 4 -18.77 16.45 -4.40
N VAL A 5 -18.95 17.77 -4.39
CA VAL A 5 -17.90 18.69 -4.83
C VAL A 5 -16.66 18.36 -4.01
N LEU A 6 -15.54 18.09 -4.69
CA LEU A 6 -14.25 17.83 -4.05
C LEU A 6 -13.95 18.94 -3.04
N ASN A 7 -14.12 18.64 -1.75
CA ASN A 7 -13.88 19.58 -0.67
C ASN A 7 -12.38 19.57 -0.33
N PHE A 8 -11.60 20.33 -1.09
CA PHE A 8 -10.16 20.44 -0.91
C PHE A 8 -9.78 21.00 0.48
N THR A 9 -10.57 21.92 1.02
CA THR A 9 -10.35 22.46 2.36
C THR A 9 -10.40 21.37 3.42
N HIS A 10 -11.40 20.49 3.37
CA HIS A 10 -11.49 19.35 4.28
C HIS A 10 -10.31 18.38 4.11
N LYS A 11 -9.85 18.14 2.87
CA LYS A 11 -8.65 17.31 2.62
C LYS A 11 -7.38 17.94 3.20
N MET A 12 -7.22 19.26 3.10
CA MET A 12 -6.07 19.97 3.66
C MET A 12 -6.05 19.95 5.20
N LEU A 13 -7.22 19.91 5.82
CA LEU A 13 -7.38 19.88 7.29
C LEU A 13 -7.45 18.46 7.85
N GLN A 14 -6.99 17.45 7.11
CA GLN A 14 -6.92 16.09 7.63
C GLN A 14 -5.99 16.03 8.85
N PRO A 15 -6.42 15.41 9.98
CA PRO A 15 -5.65 15.38 11.22
C PRO A 15 -4.22 14.82 11.08
N ASN A 16 -4.02 13.90 10.13
CA ASN A 16 -2.72 13.27 9.88
C ASN A 16 -1.82 14.09 8.95
N LEU A 17 -2.38 15.02 8.15
CA LEU A 17 -1.63 15.83 7.20
C LEU A 17 -1.16 17.15 7.83
N LEU A 18 -2.04 17.83 8.57
CA LEU A 18 -1.77 19.17 9.09
C LEU A 18 -0.47 19.23 9.94
N PRO A 19 -0.21 18.31 10.89
CA PRO A 19 1.04 18.32 11.66
C PRO A 19 2.29 18.14 10.80
N ARG A 20 2.21 17.36 9.70
CA ARG A 20 3.33 17.16 8.76
C ARG A 20 3.61 18.42 7.94
N VAL A 21 2.56 19.16 7.57
CA VAL A 21 2.70 20.44 6.87
C VAL A 21 3.31 21.49 7.80
N GLU A 22 2.87 21.56 9.05
CA GLU A 22 3.44 22.45 10.07
C GLU A 22 4.92 22.14 10.32
N GLU A 23 5.27 20.86 10.50
CA GLU A 23 6.65 20.41 10.63
C GLU A 23 7.52 20.88 9.45
N TYR A 24 7.03 20.71 8.22
CA TYR A 24 7.76 21.13 7.02
C TYR A 24 7.94 22.65 6.94
N ILE A 25 6.92 23.43 7.30
CA ILE A 25 7.00 24.90 7.29
C ILE A 25 8.08 25.37 8.27
N GLU A 26 8.14 24.78 9.47
CA GLU A 26 9.08 25.14 10.52
C GLU A 26 10.51 24.67 10.21
N LYS A 27 10.68 23.40 9.89
CA LYS A 27 11.99 22.75 9.78
C LYS A 27 12.55 22.69 8.36
N ARG A 28 11.72 22.98 7.35
CA ARG A 28 12.01 22.74 5.92
C ARG A 28 12.36 21.28 5.61
N GLN A 29 11.86 20.36 6.44
CA GLN A 29 12.09 18.92 6.37
C GLN A 29 10.89 18.21 6.99
N THR A 30 10.59 16.99 6.54
CA THR A 30 9.62 16.09 7.19
C THR A 30 10.35 14.89 7.79
N SER A 31 9.76 14.33 8.83
CA SER A 31 10.19 13.07 9.48
C SER A 31 10.17 11.84 8.57
N GLY A 32 9.36 11.86 7.52
CA GLY A 32 9.23 10.78 6.54
C GLY A 32 8.10 11.03 5.55
N PRO A 33 7.82 10.08 4.64
CA PRO A 33 6.61 10.12 3.83
C PRO A 33 5.36 9.97 4.70
N LEU A 34 4.24 10.56 4.26
CA LEU A 34 2.95 10.38 4.93
C LEU A 34 2.25 9.10 4.44
N VAL A 35 2.33 8.84 3.14
CA VAL A 35 1.77 7.67 2.46
C VAL A 35 2.83 7.10 1.53
N VAL A 36 2.94 5.77 1.47
CA VAL A 36 3.84 5.05 0.58
C VAL A 36 3.04 4.21 -0.40
N GLU A 37 3.32 4.34 -1.69
CA GLU A 37 2.93 3.36 -2.71
C GLU A 37 4.07 2.34 -2.83
N LEU A 38 3.75 1.06 -2.68
CA LEU A 38 4.73 -0.02 -2.60
C LEU A 38 4.41 -1.11 -3.61
N ASP A 39 5.32 -1.27 -4.59
CA ASP A 39 5.32 -2.31 -5.61
C ASP A 39 6.02 -3.58 -5.07
N PRO A 40 5.30 -4.61 -4.60
CA PRO A 40 5.94 -5.76 -3.96
C PRO A 40 6.64 -6.65 -4.98
N THR A 41 6.04 -6.75 -6.17
CA THR A 41 6.47 -7.62 -7.25
C THR A 41 6.13 -7.01 -8.60
N THR A 42 6.91 -7.32 -9.61
CA THR A 42 6.56 -7.08 -11.01
C THR A 42 5.82 -8.26 -11.64
N ALA A 43 5.69 -9.38 -10.92
CA ALA A 43 4.95 -10.54 -11.42
C ALA A 43 3.47 -10.18 -11.58
N CYS A 44 2.87 -10.55 -12.71
CA CYS A 44 1.44 -10.38 -12.93
C CYS A 44 0.92 -11.55 -13.74
N ASN A 45 -0.23 -12.07 -13.33
CA ASN A 45 -0.90 -13.17 -14.02
C ASN A 45 -1.71 -12.69 -15.24
N PHE A 46 -1.81 -11.39 -15.48
CA PHE A 46 -2.51 -10.77 -16.60
C PHE A 46 -1.52 -10.03 -17.54
N SER A 47 -1.97 -9.77 -18.77
CA SER A 47 -1.23 -9.03 -19.80
C SER A 47 -2.11 -7.96 -20.44
N CYS A 48 -2.58 -7.00 -19.64
CA CYS A 48 -3.52 -5.97 -20.06
C CYS A 48 -2.93 -5.11 -21.20
N PRO A 49 -3.68 -4.81 -22.28
CA PRO A 49 -3.16 -4.02 -23.41
C PRO A 49 -2.66 -2.62 -23.03
N GLU A 50 -3.36 -1.94 -22.10
CA GLU A 50 -3.07 -0.57 -21.67
C GLU A 50 -2.26 -0.54 -20.35
N CYS A 51 -1.48 -1.59 -20.05
CA CYS A 51 -0.71 -1.64 -18.80
C CYS A 51 0.48 -0.67 -18.84
N ILE A 52 0.47 0.32 -17.93
CA ILE A 52 1.59 1.28 -17.79
C ILE A 52 2.91 0.59 -17.39
N ASN A 53 2.84 -0.57 -16.73
CA ASN A 53 3.99 -1.37 -16.31
C ASN A 53 4.32 -2.51 -17.29
N ALA A 54 3.74 -2.58 -18.49
CA ALA A 54 3.93 -3.71 -19.43
C ALA A 54 5.41 -4.07 -19.66
N ASN A 55 6.28 -3.07 -19.77
CA ASN A 55 7.71 -3.25 -19.98
C ASN A 55 8.49 -3.68 -18.73
N LEU A 56 7.87 -3.67 -17.55
CA LEU A 56 8.47 -4.02 -16.27
C LEU A 56 8.02 -5.39 -15.75
N LEU A 57 6.96 -5.97 -16.32
CA LEU A 57 6.37 -7.22 -15.84
C LEU A 57 7.37 -8.37 -15.80
N ASN A 58 7.25 -9.18 -14.74
CA ASN A 58 7.99 -10.43 -14.53
C ASN A 58 9.53 -10.28 -14.54
N LYS A 59 10.04 -9.14 -14.07
CA LYS A 59 11.49 -8.84 -14.01
C LYS A 59 12.09 -8.94 -12.60
N GLY A 60 11.28 -9.17 -11.58
CA GLY A 60 11.71 -9.29 -10.18
C GLY A 60 10.70 -8.72 -9.19
N GLY A 61 11.13 -8.56 -7.95
CA GLY A 61 10.33 -8.03 -6.86
C GLY A 61 11.21 -7.73 -5.65
N ILE A 62 10.58 -7.26 -4.58
CA ILE A 62 11.22 -7.12 -3.27
C ILE A 62 11.33 -8.53 -2.67
N GLU A 63 12.45 -8.88 -2.05
CA GLU A 63 12.58 -10.17 -1.37
C GLU A 63 11.71 -10.21 -0.09
N ASP A 64 11.22 -11.39 0.27
CA ASP A 64 10.26 -11.63 1.37
C ASP A 64 10.62 -10.92 2.66
N GLU A 65 11.81 -11.21 3.21
CA GLU A 65 12.25 -10.64 4.48
C GLU A 65 12.41 -9.13 4.39
N ARG A 66 12.82 -8.62 3.20
CA ARG A 66 12.95 -7.18 2.98
C ARG A 66 11.58 -6.51 2.97
N LEU A 67 10.59 -7.11 2.32
CA LEU A 67 9.24 -6.56 2.23
C LEU A 67 8.61 -6.43 3.61
N THR A 68 8.75 -7.45 4.46
CA THR A 68 8.27 -7.40 5.85
C THR A 68 9.06 -6.41 6.71
N GLY A 69 10.37 -6.28 6.49
CA GLY A 69 11.21 -5.29 7.18
C GLY A 69 10.91 -3.84 6.79
N LEU A 70 10.48 -3.59 5.54
CA LEU A 70 10.01 -2.27 5.12
C LEU A 70 8.82 -1.80 5.94
N ILE A 71 7.92 -2.71 6.33
CA ILE A 71 6.75 -2.36 7.15
C ILE A 71 7.17 -1.85 8.53
N ASP A 72 8.23 -2.42 9.13
CA ASP A 72 8.78 -1.91 10.39
C ASP A 72 9.38 -0.50 10.20
N GLU A 73 10.16 -0.31 9.13
CA GLU A 73 10.75 1.00 8.81
C GLU A 73 9.67 2.07 8.57
N PHE A 74 8.55 1.70 7.94
CA PHE A 74 7.42 2.61 7.73
C PHE A 74 6.73 2.96 9.04
N HIS A 75 6.51 2.00 9.93
CA HIS A 75 5.99 2.26 11.26
C HIS A 75 6.92 3.20 12.05
N ASP A 76 8.22 2.91 12.05
CA ASP A 76 9.23 3.67 12.80
C ASP A 76 9.42 5.10 12.29
N THR A 77 9.09 5.35 11.01
CA THR A 77 9.08 6.68 10.37
C THR A 77 7.70 7.34 10.37
N ASP A 78 6.76 6.79 11.15
CA ASP A 78 5.43 7.34 11.39
C ASP A 78 4.58 7.42 10.10
N VAL A 79 4.83 6.55 9.11
CA VAL A 79 4.00 6.45 7.90
C VAL A 79 2.55 6.14 8.29
N LYS A 80 1.62 6.89 7.71
CA LYS A 80 0.18 6.78 8.06
C LYS A 80 -0.59 5.89 7.11
N GLY A 81 -0.09 5.69 5.90
CA GLY A 81 -0.72 4.83 4.91
C GLY A 81 0.27 4.10 4.02
N ILE A 82 -0.05 2.85 3.69
CA ILE A 82 0.66 2.07 2.65
C ILE A 82 -0.38 1.62 1.64
N ILE A 83 -0.09 1.82 0.35
CA ILE A 83 -0.88 1.30 -0.75
C ILE A 83 -0.02 0.26 -1.46
N PHE A 84 -0.43 -1.00 -1.41
CA PHE A 84 0.17 -2.05 -2.22
C PHE A 84 -0.40 -1.96 -3.64
N ILE A 85 0.43 -1.54 -4.59
CA ILE A 85 0.03 -1.18 -5.96
C ILE A 85 1.24 -1.33 -6.88
N GLY A 86 1.02 -1.33 -8.20
CA GLY A 86 2.09 -1.14 -9.18
C GLY A 86 2.93 -2.40 -9.41
N GLY A 87 3.93 -2.26 -10.30
CA GLY A 87 4.85 -3.31 -10.71
C GLY A 87 4.21 -4.45 -11.52
N GLY A 88 3.24 -5.14 -10.92
CA GLY A 88 2.50 -6.29 -11.42
C GLY A 88 1.19 -6.46 -10.64
N GLU A 89 0.92 -7.67 -10.14
CA GLU A 89 -0.20 -7.97 -9.25
C GLU A 89 0.33 -8.25 -7.83
N PRO A 90 0.05 -7.37 -6.84
CA PRO A 90 0.57 -7.51 -5.48
C PRO A 90 0.32 -8.89 -4.87
N LEU A 91 -0.86 -9.48 -5.07
CA LEU A 91 -1.23 -10.77 -4.48
C LEU A 91 -0.51 -11.98 -5.11
N THR A 92 0.29 -11.78 -6.16
CA THR A 92 1.19 -12.84 -6.69
C THR A 92 2.49 -12.96 -5.92
N HIS A 93 2.82 -11.99 -5.05
CA HIS A 93 4.01 -12.06 -4.22
C HIS A 93 3.86 -13.13 -3.14
N LYS A 94 4.87 -14.00 -2.98
CA LYS A 94 4.83 -15.18 -2.07
C LYS A 94 4.60 -14.84 -0.59
N SER A 95 5.07 -13.68 -0.15
CA SER A 95 4.82 -13.19 1.22
C SER A 95 3.49 -12.46 1.40
N MET A 96 2.61 -12.41 0.40
CA MET A 96 1.27 -11.86 0.65
C MET A 96 0.39 -12.94 1.28
N PRO A 97 -0.43 -12.59 2.29
CA PRO A 97 -0.82 -11.23 2.70
C PRO A 97 -0.04 -10.67 3.91
N GLU A 98 1.04 -11.29 4.36
CA GLU A 98 1.66 -11.01 5.66
C GLU A 98 2.05 -9.52 5.88
N PRO A 99 2.67 -8.80 4.93
CA PRO A 99 2.93 -7.37 5.05
C PRO A 99 1.68 -6.50 5.21
N ILE A 100 0.56 -6.90 4.59
CA ILE A 100 -0.74 -6.20 4.74
C ILE A 100 -1.23 -6.33 6.17
N ILE A 101 -1.23 -7.55 6.70
CA ILE A 101 -1.66 -7.85 8.08
C ILE A 101 -0.78 -7.10 9.06
N LYS A 102 0.54 -7.18 8.90
CA LYS A 102 1.50 -6.50 9.77
C LYS A 102 1.30 -4.98 9.77
N ALA A 103 1.11 -4.37 8.61
CA ALA A 103 0.85 -2.93 8.51
C ALA A 103 -0.42 -2.53 9.28
N TYR A 104 -1.49 -3.32 9.14
CA TYR A 104 -2.74 -3.13 9.87
C TYR A 104 -2.55 -3.27 11.39
N GLU A 105 -1.86 -4.31 11.85
CA GLU A 105 -1.58 -4.55 13.27
C GLU A 105 -0.75 -3.42 13.90
N LEU A 106 0.14 -2.79 13.13
CA LEU A 106 0.92 -1.61 13.52
C LEU A 106 0.13 -0.29 13.42
N GLY A 107 -1.16 -0.34 13.08
CA GLY A 107 -2.03 0.84 13.01
C GLY A 107 -1.81 1.70 11.76
N ILE A 108 -1.11 1.20 10.74
CA ILE A 108 -0.94 1.88 9.46
C ILE A 108 -2.20 1.62 8.61
N SER A 109 -2.74 2.65 7.97
CA SER A 109 -3.86 2.48 7.05
C SER A 109 -3.40 1.73 5.80
N VAL A 110 -4.14 0.71 5.37
CA VAL A 110 -3.74 -0.12 4.22
C VAL A 110 -4.70 0.07 3.05
N GLY A 111 -4.13 0.30 1.86
CA GLY A 111 -4.79 0.19 0.57
C GLY A 111 -4.20 -0.96 -0.24
N LEU A 112 -5.04 -1.63 -1.03
CA LEU A 112 -4.62 -2.66 -1.97
C LEU A 112 -5.26 -2.37 -3.33
N THR A 113 -4.44 -2.31 -4.37
CA THR A 113 -4.90 -2.28 -5.76
C THR A 113 -4.57 -3.62 -6.40
N THR A 114 -5.61 -4.37 -6.75
CA THR A 114 -5.50 -5.73 -7.29
C THR A 114 -6.46 -5.93 -8.46
N ASN A 115 -6.09 -6.81 -9.39
CA ASN A 115 -7.00 -7.29 -10.43
C ASN A 115 -8.08 -8.24 -9.89
N GLY A 116 -7.98 -8.64 -8.61
CA GLY A 116 -9.00 -9.42 -7.89
C GLY A 116 -8.97 -10.93 -8.15
N SER A 117 -8.14 -11.41 -9.08
CA SER A 117 -8.13 -12.84 -9.48
C SER A 117 -7.58 -13.78 -8.40
N LEU A 118 -6.85 -13.24 -7.42
CA LEU A 118 -6.26 -13.98 -6.29
C LEU A 118 -6.88 -13.58 -4.95
N MET A 119 -8.00 -12.87 -4.95
CA MET A 119 -8.69 -12.53 -3.70
C MET A 119 -9.16 -13.80 -3.00
N PRO A 120 -8.90 -13.96 -1.69
CA PRO A 120 -9.35 -15.11 -0.95
C PRO A 120 -10.88 -15.17 -0.92
N THR A 121 -11.42 -16.37 -1.08
CA THR A 121 -12.85 -16.64 -0.85
C THR A 121 -13.13 -16.80 0.64
N GLU A 122 -14.39 -16.68 1.07
CA GLU A 122 -14.78 -16.95 2.48
C GLU A 122 -14.30 -18.32 2.98
N GLU A 123 -14.33 -19.35 2.11
CA GLU A 123 -13.83 -20.68 2.42
C GLU A 123 -12.30 -20.70 2.67
N THR A 124 -11.56 -19.91 1.90
CA THR A 124 -10.09 -19.76 2.05
C THR A 124 -9.74 -18.97 3.30
N LEU A 125 -10.53 -17.94 3.63
CA LEU A 125 -10.40 -17.15 4.87
C LEU A 125 -10.65 -17.99 6.14
N ASN A 126 -11.62 -18.90 6.09
CA ASN A 126 -11.97 -19.74 7.24
C ASN A 126 -11.02 -20.93 7.46
N SER A 127 -10.19 -21.27 6.47
CA SER A 127 -9.26 -22.41 6.51
C SER A 127 -7.80 -22.00 6.72
N SER A 128 -7.48 -20.71 6.62
CA SER A 128 -6.12 -20.15 6.75
C SER A 128 -6.15 -18.84 7.54
N LYS A 129 -5.00 -18.37 8.07
CA LYS A 129 -4.84 -17.12 8.84
C LYS A 129 -5.09 -15.81 8.04
N PHE A 130 -6.01 -15.79 7.08
CA PHE A 130 -6.44 -14.54 6.48
C PHE A 130 -7.59 -13.98 7.32
N VAL A 131 -7.25 -13.13 8.28
CA VAL A 131 -8.24 -12.30 8.99
C VAL A 131 -7.99 -10.87 8.55
N PHE A 132 -8.96 -10.27 7.88
CA PHE A 132 -9.03 -8.81 7.67
C PHE A 132 -9.67 -8.14 8.89
#